data_AF-A0A955YMJ7-F1
#
_entry.id   AF-A0A955YMJ7-F1
#
_cell.length_a   1.000
_cell.length_b   1.000
_cell.length_c   1.000
_cell.angle_alpha   90.00
_cell.angle_beta   90.00
_cell.angle_gamma   90.00
#
_symmetry.space_group_name_H-M   'P 1'
#
loop_
_entity.id
_entity.type
_entity.pdbx_description
1 polymer ?
#
loop_
_entity_poly.entity_id
_entity_poly.type
_entity_poly.pdbx_seq_one_letter_code
_entity_poly.pdbx_strand_id
1 'polypeptide(L)'
;PEIHSPYGTFLGRYHETLLAFGRTVAASITPGRPHDVAEWADHCAAWVPGFPDASTIFDDEVLARVFASIVLDVGVSHSGDHYIYGQVDPREVPFRLHTQVPTPDQRTPPDPETLVTWRDNLNYKMCSLMFFAPYVVERLADIDYGFGTPALRQANVEFRAALAATETHLRNDGIPLYVPLHDIATSVQF
;
A
#
# COMPACT_ATOMS: atom_id res chain seq x y z
N PRO A 1 -2.14 15.26 0.49
CA PRO A 1 -3.37 15.74 -0.20
C PRO A 1 -4.54 14.94 0.33
N GLU A 2 -5.65 15.58 0.65
CA GLU A 2 -6.85 14.87 1.08
C GLU A 2 -7.51 14.26 -0.15
N ILE A 3 -7.70 12.95 -0.15
CA ILE A 3 -8.37 12.22 -1.24
C ILE A 3 -9.81 12.01 -0.78
N HIS A 4 -10.75 12.76 -1.35
CA HIS A 4 -12.16 12.70 -0.99
C HIS A 4 -12.86 11.47 -1.59
N SER A 5 -12.47 10.28 -1.14
CA SER A 5 -13.09 8.99 -1.46
C SER A 5 -13.00 8.05 -0.26
N PRO A 6 -13.85 7.01 -0.16
CA PRO A 6 -13.74 6.07 0.95
C PRO A 6 -12.40 5.31 0.95
N TYR A 7 -11.80 5.07 -0.23
CA TYR A 7 -10.44 4.54 -0.36
C TYR A 7 -9.40 5.52 0.16
N GLY A 8 -9.55 6.80 -0.17
CA GLY A 8 -8.70 7.89 0.35
C GLY A 8 -8.76 7.98 1.87
N THR A 9 -9.96 7.87 2.46
CA THR A 9 -10.14 7.82 3.91
C THR A 9 -9.47 6.58 4.52
N PHE A 10 -9.64 5.41 3.92
CA PHE A 10 -8.97 4.18 4.33
C PHE A 10 -7.45 4.34 4.40
N LEU A 11 -6.83 4.85 3.32
CA LEU A 11 -5.39 5.11 3.28
C LEU A 11 -4.96 6.18 4.28
N GLY A 12 -5.74 7.26 4.41
CA GLY A 12 -5.49 8.34 5.37
C GLY A 12 -5.43 7.85 6.81
N ARG A 13 -6.35 6.96 7.21
CA ARG A 13 -6.38 6.39 8.57
C ARG A 13 -5.18 5.49 8.86
N TYR A 14 -4.74 4.68 7.90
CA TYR A 14 -3.50 3.92 8.06
C TYR A 14 -2.27 4.82 8.09
N HIS A 15 -2.22 5.86 7.25
CA HIS A 15 -1.14 6.85 7.27
C HIS A 15 -1.02 7.54 8.64
N GLU A 16 -2.13 7.92 9.27
CA GLU A 16 -2.14 8.49 10.63
C GLU A 16 -1.47 7.55 11.66
N THR A 17 -1.83 6.27 11.63
CA THR A 17 -1.25 5.24 12.52
C THR A 17 0.24 5.02 12.24
N LEU A 18 0.62 4.92 10.96
CA LEU A 18 2.01 4.75 10.54
C LEU A 18 2.87 5.95 10.95
N LEU A 19 2.35 7.17 10.77
CA LEU A 19 3.05 8.40 11.14
C LEU A 19 3.25 8.51 12.66
N ALA A 20 2.25 8.13 13.45
CA ALA A 20 2.36 8.12 14.90
C ALA A 20 3.47 7.18 15.39
N PHE A 21 3.55 5.96 14.84
CA PHE A 21 4.64 5.04 15.14
C PHE A 21 5.99 5.53 14.60
N GLY A 22 6.01 6.05 13.37
CA GLY A 22 7.20 6.63 12.74
C GLY A 22 7.83 7.75 13.57
N ARG A 23 7.03 8.62 14.19
CA ARG A 23 7.53 9.68 15.10
C ARG A 23 8.26 9.10 16.31
N THR A 24 7.70 8.06 16.93
CA THR A 24 8.34 7.39 18.08
C THR A 24 9.69 6.78 17.70
N VAL A 25 9.77 6.14 16.53
CA VAL A 25 11.02 5.53 16.06
C VAL A 25 12.03 6.61 15.62
N ALA A 26 11.58 7.62 14.87
CA ALA A 26 12.42 8.72 14.38
C ALA A 26 13.14 9.44 15.52
N ALA A 27 12.43 9.77 16.60
CA ALA A 27 13.01 10.43 17.79
C ALA A 27 14.16 9.63 18.45
N SER A 28 14.27 8.32 18.19
CA SER A 28 15.38 7.50 18.67
C SER A 28 16.58 7.46 17.71
N ILE A 29 16.39 7.82 16.44
CA ILE A 29 17.38 7.74 15.36
C ILE A 29 18.02 9.11 15.11
N THR A 30 17.20 10.16 15.01
CA THR A 30 17.64 11.49 14.59
C THR A 30 18.74 12.11 15.46
N PRO A 31 18.81 11.92 16.80
CA PRO A 31 19.90 12.49 17.59
C PRO A 31 21.27 11.86 17.27
N GLY A 32 21.26 10.59 16.86
CA GLY A 32 22.47 9.84 16.52
C GLY A 32 23.01 10.14 15.12
N ARG A 33 22.16 10.69 14.23
CA ARG A 33 22.46 10.98 12.82
C ARG A 33 23.32 9.88 12.16
N PRO A 34 22.89 8.62 12.20
CA PRO A 34 23.74 7.52 11.77
C PRO A 34 24.06 7.63 10.27
N HIS A 35 25.30 7.30 9.92
CA HIS A 35 25.86 7.54 8.58
C HIS A 35 25.12 6.79 7.48
N ASP A 36 24.68 5.56 7.76
CA ASP A 36 23.92 4.73 6.84
C ASP A 36 22.58 5.37 6.43
N VAL A 37 21.87 6.02 7.36
CA VAL A 37 20.63 6.76 7.06
C VAL A 37 20.92 7.99 6.18
N ALA A 38 22.04 8.68 6.41
CA ALA A 38 22.44 9.83 5.60
C ALA A 38 22.75 9.41 4.15
N GLU A 39 23.57 8.37 3.97
CA GLU A 39 23.95 7.84 2.66
C GLU A 39 22.74 7.30 1.90
N TRP A 40 21.84 6.58 2.60
CA TRP A 40 20.59 6.10 2.03
C TRP A 40 19.70 7.25 1.54
N ALA A 41 19.56 8.31 2.35
CA ALA A 41 18.76 9.48 1.99
C ALA A 41 19.30 10.19 0.74
N ASP A 42 20.62 10.43 0.67
CA ASP A 42 21.26 11.03 -0.52
C ASP A 42 21.06 10.15 -1.77
N HIS A 43 21.17 8.82 -1.61
CA HIS A 43 20.94 7.90 -2.71
C HIS A 43 19.49 7.99 -3.20
N CYS A 44 18.51 7.95 -2.31
CA CYS A 44 17.10 8.09 -2.67
C CYS A 44 16.79 9.45 -3.32
N ALA A 45 17.32 10.55 -2.77
CA ALA A 45 17.12 11.90 -3.29
C ALA A 45 17.67 12.10 -4.72
N ALA A 46 18.72 11.36 -5.10
CA ALA A 46 19.26 11.39 -6.45
C ALA A 46 18.30 10.83 -7.52
N TRP A 47 17.38 9.94 -7.13
CA TRP A 47 16.46 9.25 -8.05
C TRP A 47 15.00 9.64 -7.88
N VAL A 48 14.60 10.10 -6.70
CA VAL A 48 13.21 10.40 -6.34
C VAL A 48 13.05 11.89 -6.06
N PRO A 49 12.53 12.67 -7.03
CA PRO A 49 12.30 14.10 -6.84
C PRO A 49 11.44 14.38 -5.60
N GLY A 50 11.96 15.23 -4.70
CA GLY A 50 11.28 15.62 -3.46
C GLY A 50 11.52 14.68 -2.28
N PHE A 51 12.29 13.60 -2.45
CA PHE A 51 12.76 12.80 -1.31
C PHE A 51 13.85 13.58 -0.54
N PRO A 52 13.84 13.57 0.81
CA PRO A 52 14.82 14.28 1.61
C PRO A 52 16.23 13.69 1.49
N ASP A 53 17.23 14.56 1.42
CA ASP A 53 18.65 14.22 1.42
C ASP A 53 19.22 14.16 2.85
N ALA A 54 20.52 13.89 2.99
CA ALA A 54 21.22 13.85 4.28
C ALA A 54 21.14 15.15 5.08
N SER A 55 20.87 16.28 4.42
CA SER A 55 20.76 17.59 5.08
C SER A 55 19.40 17.77 5.79
N THR A 56 18.38 17.05 5.35
CA THR A 56 16.98 17.21 5.79
C THR A 56 16.38 15.98 6.46
N ILE A 57 16.89 14.77 6.18
CA ILE A 57 16.34 13.50 6.70
C ILE A 57 16.32 13.40 8.23
N PHE A 58 17.19 14.13 8.93
CA PHE A 58 17.28 14.07 10.40
C PHE A 58 16.36 15.03 11.14
N ASP A 59 15.40 15.65 10.47
CA ASP A 59 14.22 16.20 11.13
C ASP A 59 13.25 15.06 11.49
N ASP A 60 12.83 15.00 12.77
CA ASP A 60 11.99 13.91 13.31
C ASP A 60 10.70 13.72 12.51
N GLU A 61 10.07 14.83 12.10
CA GLU A 61 8.83 14.80 11.34
C GLU A 61 9.10 14.37 9.89
N VAL A 62 10.21 14.80 9.29
CA VAL A 62 10.63 14.35 7.95
C VAL A 62 10.85 12.84 7.93
N LEU A 63 11.67 12.29 8.84
CA LEU A 63 11.95 10.85 8.88
C LEU A 63 10.67 10.03 9.15
N ALA A 64 9.82 10.50 10.06
CA ALA A 64 8.55 9.84 10.36
C ALA A 64 7.61 9.81 9.14
N ARG A 65 7.54 10.92 8.38
CA ARG A 65 6.73 10.99 7.15
C ARG A 65 7.30 10.12 6.04
N VAL A 66 8.63 10.02 5.93
CA VAL A 66 9.28 9.11 4.97
C VAL A 66 8.91 7.66 5.28
N PHE A 67 9.05 7.23 6.55
CA PHE A 67 8.62 5.91 6.99
C PHE A 67 7.14 5.66 6.67
N ALA A 68 6.26 6.57 7.09
CA ALA A 68 4.82 6.41 6.90
C ALA A 68 4.42 6.35 5.42
N SER A 69 5.06 7.16 4.57
CA SER A 69 4.79 7.17 3.13
C SER A 69 5.24 5.89 2.46
N ILE A 70 6.44 5.39 2.78
CA ILE A 70 6.96 4.14 2.22
C ILE A 70 6.06 2.99 2.62
N VAL A 71 5.76 2.81 3.91
CA VAL A 71 4.95 1.68 4.39
C VAL A 71 3.50 1.75 3.90
N LEU A 72 2.94 2.96 3.79
CA LEU A 72 1.60 3.14 3.23
C LEU A 72 1.57 2.70 1.76
N ASP A 73 2.54 3.13 0.95
CA ASP A 73 2.59 2.84 -0.48
C ASP A 73 2.85 1.35 -0.73
N VAL A 74 3.98 0.84 -0.21
CA VAL A 74 4.47 -0.51 -0.52
C VAL A 74 3.76 -1.62 0.25
N GLY A 75 3.14 -1.29 1.39
CA GLY A 75 2.41 -2.24 2.22
C GLY A 75 0.91 -2.10 2.05
N VAL A 76 0.33 -1.05 2.62
CA VAL A 76 -1.13 -0.90 2.74
C VAL A 76 -1.83 -0.71 1.39
N SER A 77 -1.40 0.28 0.60
CA SER A 77 -2.01 0.60 -0.69
C SER A 77 -1.77 -0.52 -1.69
N HIS A 78 -0.53 -1.01 -1.79
CA HIS A 78 -0.20 -2.11 -2.67
C HIS A 78 -1.00 -3.38 -2.34
N SER A 79 -1.10 -3.76 -1.06
CA SER A 79 -1.95 -4.89 -0.65
C SER A 79 -3.43 -4.66 -0.96
N GLY A 80 -3.92 -3.43 -0.77
CA GLY A 80 -5.27 -3.03 -1.16
C GLY A 80 -5.54 -3.25 -2.63
N ASP A 81 -4.65 -2.76 -3.50
CA ASP A 81 -4.77 -2.91 -4.94
C ASP A 81 -4.78 -4.39 -5.36
N HIS A 82 -3.85 -5.21 -4.83
CA HIS A 82 -3.79 -6.64 -5.09
C HIS A 82 -5.05 -7.38 -4.60
N TYR A 83 -5.50 -7.08 -3.38
CA TYR A 83 -6.69 -7.70 -2.80
C TYR A 83 -7.94 -7.40 -3.64
N ILE A 84 -8.12 -6.14 -4.06
CA ILE A 84 -9.24 -5.73 -4.91
C ILE A 84 -9.13 -6.38 -6.29
N TYR A 85 -8.00 -6.20 -6.99
CA TYR A 85 -7.82 -6.72 -8.35
C TYR A 85 -7.88 -8.24 -8.43
N GLY A 86 -7.42 -8.94 -7.40
CA GLY A 86 -7.49 -10.39 -7.30
C GLY A 86 -8.93 -10.94 -7.28
N GLN A 87 -9.90 -10.10 -6.92
CA GLN A 87 -11.32 -10.46 -6.83
C GLN A 87 -12.15 -10.03 -8.04
N VAL A 88 -11.59 -9.18 -8.92
CA VAL A 88 -12.35 -8.67 -10.06
C VAL A 88 -12.64 -9.78 -11.07
N ASP A 89 -13.88 -9.81 -11.54
CA ASP A 89 -14.27 -10.69 -12.62
C ASP A 89 -13.60 -10.24 -13.93
N PRO A 90 -12.81 -11.09 -14.62
CA PRO A 90 -12.19 -10.75 -15.89
C PRO A 90 -13.17 -10.26 -16.97
N ARG A 91 -14.46 -10.57 -16.83
CA ARG A 91 -15.53 -10.11 -17.73
C ARG A 91 -15.92 -8.64 -17.51
N GLU A 92 -15.64 -8.08 -16.34
CA GLU A 92 -15.95 -6.67 -16.02
C GLU A 92 -14.85 -5.71 -16.47
N VAL A 93 -13.58 -6.14 -16.45
CA VAL A 93 -12.41 -5.34 -16.88
C VAL A 93 -11.45 -6.18 -17.73
N PRO A 94 -11.85 -6.61 -18.93
CA PRO A 94 -10.98 -7.42 -19.78
C PRO A 94 -9.73 -6.64 -20.20
N PHE A 95 -8.56 -7.27 -20.13
CA PHE A 95 -7.29 -6.67 -20.58
C PHE A 95 -7.20 -6.43 -22.08
N ARG A 96 -8.04 -7.11 -22.85
CA ARG A 96 -8.08 -6.99 -24.30
C ARG A 96 -9.52 -7.08 -24.76
N LEU A 97 -9.88 -6.21 -25.68
CA LEU A 97 -11.12 -6.28 -26.44
C LEU A 97 -10.80 -6.48 -27.92
N HIS A 98 -11.49 -7.41 -28.56
CA HIS A 98 -11.40 -7.72 -29.98
C HIS A 98 -12.46 -6.97 -30.82
N THR A 99 -12.89 -5.80 -30.34
CA THR A 99 -13.78 -4.90 -31.08
C THR A 99 -13.05 -3.62 -31.47
N GLN A 100 -13.52 -2.98 -32.53
CA GLN A 100 -13.11 -1.61 -32.83
C GLN A 100 -13.64 -0.66 -31.76
N VAL A 101 -12.87 0.40 -31.50
CA VAL A 101 -13.34 1.52 -30.67
C VAL A 101 -14.56 2.13 -31.35
N PRO A 102 -15.69 2.30 -30.64
CA PRO A 102 -16.90 2.85 -31.24
C PRO A 102 -16.66 4.24 -31.85
N THR A 103 -17.29 4.51 -33.00
CA THR A 103 -17.37 5.87 -33.54
C THR A 103 -18.58 6.62 -32.99
N PRO A 104 -18.61 7.97 -33.00
CA PRO A 104 -19.75 8.75 -32.50
C PRO A 104 -21.09 8.39 -33.14
N ASP A 105 -21.08 7.93 -34.40
CA ASP A 105 -22.29 7.58 -35.15
C ASP A 105 -22.75 6.12 -34.92
N GLN A 106 -21.92 5.31 -34.24
CA GLN A 106 -22.19 3.90 -34.00
C GLN A 106 -23.24 3.73 -32.88
N ARG A 107 -24.42 3.22 -33.26
CA ARG A 107 -25.58 3.08 -32.35
C ARG A 107 -25.78 1.66 -31.81
N THR A 108 -25.21 0.67 -32.48
CA THR A 108 -25.36 -0.73 -32.08
C THR A 108 -24.25 -1.11 -31.10
N PRO A 109 -24.59 -1.71 -29.93
CA PRO A 109 -23.59 -2.19 -28.99
C PRO A 109 -22.78 -3.34 -29.61
N PRO A 110 -21.52 -3.53 -29.20
CA PRO A 110 -20.74 -4.68 -29.65
C PRO A 110 -21.33 -5.99 -29.11
N ASP A 111 -21.16 -7.07 -29.86
CA ASP A 111 -21.59 -8.41 -29.45
C ASP A 111 -20.67 -8.95 -28.33
N PRO A 112 -21.17 -9.13 -27.09
CA PRO A 112 -20.37 -9.60 -25.97
C PRO A 112 -19.66 -10.94 -26.19
N GLU A 113 -20.23 -11.82 -27.02
CA GLU A 113 -19.65 -13.14 -27.29
C GLU A 113 -18.37 -13.06 -28.14
N THR A 114 -18.16 -11.93 -28.81
CA THR A 114 -17.00 -11.70 -29.70
C THR A 114 -15.96 -10.74 -29.10
N LEU A 115 -16.27 -10.12 -27.96
CA LEU A 115 -15.39 -9.15 -27.32
C LEU A 115 -14.06 -9.74 -26.85
N VAL A 116 -14.07 -10.99 -26.41
CA VAL A 116 -12.90 -11.70 -25.89
C VAL A 116 -12.87 -13.13 -26.41
N THR A 117 -11.68 -13.69 -26.58
CA THR A 117 -11.53 -15.13 -26.83
C THR A 117 -11.41 -15.90 -25.51
N TRP A 118 -11.66 -17.21 -25.55
CA TRP A 118 -11.39 -18.07 -24.39
C TRP A 118 -9.92 -18.02 -23.94
N ARG A 119 -8.97 -17.78 -24.87
CA ARG A 119 -7.54 -17.65 -24.56
C ARG A 119 -7.24 -16.38 -23.79
N ASP A 120 -7.90 -15.27 -24.11
CA ASP A 120 -7.74 -14.02 -23.37
C ASP A 120 -8.18 -14.21 -21.92
N ASN A 121 -9.33 -14.84 -21.71
CA ASN A 121 -9.84 -15.13 -20.37
C ASN A 121 -8.96 -16.13 -19.60
N LEU A 122 -8.46 -17.18 -20.27
CA LEU A 122 -7.54 -18.13 -19.63
C LEU A 122 -6.23 -17.44 -19.21
N ASN A 123 -5.62 -16.65 -20.11
CA ASN A 123 -4.38 -15.94 -19.83
C ASN A 123 -4.57 -14.90 -18.73
N TYR A 124 -5.69 -14.17 -18.73
CA TYR A 124 -6.06 -13.29 -17.64
C TYR A 124 -6.12 -14.10 -16.34
N LYS A 125 -6.93 -15.17 -16.28
CA LYS A 125 -7.10 -15.93 -15.04
C LYS A 125 -5.76 -16.45 -14.49
N MET A 126 -4.87 -16.93 -15.36
CA MET A 126 -3.52 -17.33 -14.97
C MET A 126 -2.71 -16.14 -14.45
N CYS A 127 -2.73 -15.00 -15.14
CA CYS A 127 -2.07 -13.78 -14.71
C CYS A 127 -2.57 -13.30 -13.34
N SER A 128 -3.89 -13.29 -13.12
CA SER A 128 -4.48 -12.98 -11.81
C SER A 128 -3.98 -13.92 -10.73
N LEU A 129 -3.99 -15.22 -10.95
CA LEU A 129 -3.57 -16.19 -9.93
C LEU A 129 -2.06 -16.12 -9.63
N MET A 130 -1.24 -15.75 -10.60
CA MET A 130 0.22 -15.73 -10.47
C MET A 130 0.78 -14.38 -9.99
N PHE A 131 0.12 -13.27 -10.34
CA PHE A 131 0.71 -11.93 -10.18
C PHE A 131 -0.18 -10.93 -9.46
N PHE A 132 -1.51 -11.10 -9.43
CA PHE A 132 -2.41 -10.11 -8.81
C PHE A 132 -3.04 -10.60 -7.51
N ALA A 133 -3.45 -11.86 -7.45
CA ALA A 133 -4.02 -12.44 -6.26
C ALA A 133 -2.96 -12.44 -5.15
N PRO A 134 -3.26 -11.86 -3.98
CA PRO A 134 -2.27 -11.71 -2.92
C PRO A 134 -1.91 -13.09 -2.32
N TYR A 135 -0.61 -13.34 -2.16
CA TYR A 135 -0.08 -14.41 -1.32
C TYR A 135 0.83 -13.80 -0.24
N VAL A 136 0.26 -13.53 0.94
CA VAL A 136 0.98 -12.81 1.99
C VAL A 136 1.97 -13.74 2.69
N VAL A 137 3.26 -13.47 2.54
CA VAL A 137 4.35 -14.21 3.22
C VAL A 137 4.52 -13.71 4.66
N GLU A 138 4.64 -12.39 4.83
CA GLU A 138 4.75 -11.72 6.12
C GLU A 138 3.67 -10.65 6.26
N ARG A 139 2.96 -10.68 7.39
CA ARG A 139 1.81 -9.81 7.63
C ARG A 139 2.21 -8.58 8.42
N LEU A 140 1.72 -7.41 7.99
CA LEU A 140 1.88 -6.17 8.74
C LEU A 140 1.28 -6.28 10.15
N ALA A 141 0.20 -7.06 10.30
CA ALA A 141 -0.43 -7.37 11.59
C ALA A 141 0.54 -7.99 12.61
N ASP A 142 1.53 -8.76 12.14
CA ASP A 142 2.39 -9.61 12.95
C ASP A 142 3.83 -9.07 13.07
N ILE A 143 4.11 -7.89 12.52
CA ILE A 143 5.46 -7.34 12.39
C ILE A 143 6.22 -7.23 13.72
N ASP A 144 7.49 -7.62 13.70
CA ASP A 144 8.45 -7.39 14.77
C ASP A 144 9.75 -6.84 14.19
N TYR A 145 10.03 -5.56 14.45
CA TYR A 145 11.27 -4.90 14.01
C TYR A 145 12.51 -5.36 14.79
N GLY A 146 12.38 -6.20 15.82
CA GLY A 146 13.52 -6.74 16.56
C GLY A 146 14.29 -5.68 17.37
N PHE A 147 13.61 -4.63 17.84
CA PHE A 147 14.27 -3.50 18.50
C PHE A 147 15.06 -3.89 19.76
N GLY A 148 16.27 -3.34 19.88
CA GLY A 148 17.18 -3.61 21.00
C GLY A 148 16.78 -2.98 22.33
N THR A 149 16.00 -1.90 22.34
CA THR A 149 15.65 -1.17 23.57
C THR A 149 14.24 -1.52 24.08
N PRO A 150 14.00 -1.55 25.41
CA PRO A 150 12.66 -1.81 25.96
C PRO A 150 11.60 -0.82 25.44
N ALA A 151 11.96 0.45 25.32
CA ALA A 151 11.03 1.49 24.85
C ALA A 151 10.56 1.24 23.42
N LEU A 152 11.48 0.91 22.50
CA LEU A 152 11.12 0.64 21.10
C LEU A 152 10.39 -0.70 20.93
N ARG A 153 10.70 -1.72 21.75
CA ARG A 153 9.90 -2.96 21.78
C ARG A 153 8.46 -2.70 22.20
N GLN A 154 8.27 -1.87 23.22
CA GLN A 154 6.94 -1.47 23.66
C GLN A 154 6.21 -0.69 22.55
N ALA A 155 6.89 0.22 21.86
CA ALA A 155 6.35 0.93 20.70
C ALA A 155 5.89 -0.03 19.58
N ASN A 156 6.63 -1.12 19.32
CA ASN A 156 6.20 -2.12 18.33
C ASN A 156 4.91 -2.86 18.76
N VAL A 157 4.78 -3.18 20.05
CA VAL A 157 3.55 -3.80 20.58
C VAL A 157 2.36 -2.85 20.44
N GLU A 158 2.55 -1.59 20.81
CA GLU A 158 1.52 -0.54 20.69
C GLU A 158 1.15 -0.27 19.24
N PHE A 159 2.12 -0.31 18.32
CA PHE A 159 1.88 -0.14 16.90
C PHE A 159 0.96 -1.23 16.32
N ARG A 160 1.20 -2.51 16.64
CA ARG A 160 0.30 -3.59 16.22
C ARG A 160 -1.12 -3.43 16.77
N ALA A 161 -1.24 -3.02 18.03
CA ALA A 161 -2.55 -2.71 18.62
C ALA A 161 -3.22 -1.52 17.91
N ALA A 162 -2.46 -0.49 17.56
CA ALA A 162 -2.95 0.67 16.84
C ALA A 162 -3.43 0.32 15.41
N LEU A 163 -2.72 -0.56 14.70
CA LEU A 163 -3.17 -1.08 13.39
C LEU A 163 -4.53 -1.80 13.49
N ALA A 164 -4.70 -2.66 14.49
CA ALA A 164 -5.97 -3.35 14.73
C ALA A 164 -7.10 -2.38 15.11
N ALA A 165 -6.79 -1.35 15.90
CA ALA A 165 -7.72 -0.29 16.24
C ALA A 165 -8.13 0.53 15.00
N THR A 166 -7.19 0.81 14.08
CA THR A 166 -7.49 1.47 12.80
C THR A 166 -8.52 0.70 12.00
N GLU A 167 -8.35 -0.61 11.82
CA GLU A 167 -9.36 -1.43 11.11
C GLU A 167 -10.72 -1.38 11.82
N THR A 168 -10.72 -1.50 13.15
CA THR A 168 -11.94 -1.46 13.95
C THR A 168 -12.68 -0.13 13.79
N HIS A 169 -11.96 1.00 13.84
CA HIS A 169 -12.54 2.32 13.64
C HIS A 169 -13.08 2.51 12.22
N LEU A 170 -12.35 2.06 11.20
CA LEU A 170 -12.82 2.09 9.81
C LEU A 170 -14.17 1.38 9.66
N ARG A 171 -14.30 0.17 10.23
CA ARG A 171 -15.56 -0.58 10.23
C ARG A 171 -16.68 0.15 10.97
N ASN A 172 -16.39 0.70 12.16
CA ASN A 172 -17.37 1.42 12.98
C ASN A 172 -17.89 2.69 12.30
N ASP A 173 -17.02 3.35 11.53
CA ASP A 173 -17.34 4.56 10.76
C ASP A 173 -18.02 4.23 9.40
N GLY A 174 -18.25 2.95 9.09
CA GLY A 174 -18.87 2.51 7.84
C GLY A 174 -17.97 2.66 6.60
N ILE A 175 -16.65 2.80 6.80
CA ILE A 175 -15.68 2.82 5.70
C ILE A 175 -15.38 1.37 5.27
N PRO A 176 -15.48 1.04 3.97
CA PRO A 176 -15.14 -0.30 3.48
C PRO A 176 -13.69 -0.67 3.81
N LEU A 177 -13.48 -1.94 4.15
CA LEU A 177 -12.14 -2.49 4.18
C LEU A 177 -11.74 -2.92 2.78
N TYR A 178 -10.75 -2.23 2.25
CA TYR A 178 -10.20 -2.50 0.93
C TYR A 178 -9.21 -3.65 0.94
N VAL A 179 -8.66 -3.98 2.11
CA VAL A 179 -7.92 -5.20 2.41
C VAL A 179 -8.01 -5.43 3.93
N PRO A 180 -8.27 -6.65 4.42
CA PRO A 180 -8.20 -6.96 5.85
C PRO A 180 -6.77 -6.80 6.37
N LEU A 181 -6.57 -6.34 7.60
CA LEU A 181 -5.24 -6.14 8.20
C LEU A 181 -4.36 -7.40 8.17
N HIS A 182 -4.97 -8.58 8.33
CA HIS A 182 -4.26 -9.86 8.27
C HIS A 182 -3.82 -10.28 6.86
N ASP A 183 -4.31 -9.59 5.83
CA ASP A 183 -3.97 -9.75 4.42
C ASP A 183 -3.09 -8.61 3.90
N ILE A 184 -2.66 -7.68 4.76
CA ILE A 184 -1.70 -6.63 4.40
C ILE A 184 -0.28 -7.18 4.56
N ALA A 185 0.50 -7.16 3.48
CA ALA A 185 1.91 -7.54 3.50
C ALA A 185 2.79 -6.45 4.14
N THR A 186 3.93 -6.85 4.71
CA THR A 186 4.94 -5.93 5.26
C THR A 186 5.74 -5.19 4.18
N SER A 187 5.72 -5.68 2.95
CA SER A 187 6.43 -5.12 1.80
C SER A 187 5.73 -5.48 0.49
N VAL A 188 6.33 -5.09 -0.66
CA VAL A 188 5.84 -5.47 -2.02
C VAL A 188 5.86 -6.97 -2.31
N GLN A 189 6.33 -7.80 -1.38
CA GLN A 189 6.48 -9.24 -1.57
C GLN A 189 5.14 -9.96 -1.42
N PHE A 190 4.63 -10.45 -2.54
CA PHE A 190 3.57 -11.44 -2.69
C PHE A 190 4.10 -12.67 -3.42
#